data_AF-A0A961H835-F1
#
_entry.id   AF-A0A961H835-F1
#
_cell.length_a   1.000
_cell.length_b   1.000
_cell.length_c   1.000
_cell.angle_alpha   90.00
_cell.angle_beta   90.00
_cell.angle_gamma   90.00
#
_symmetry.space_group_name_H-M   'P 1'
#
loop_
_entity.id
_entity.type
_entity.pdbx_description
1 polymer ?
#
loop_
_entity_poly.entity_id
_entity_poly.type
_entity_poly.pdbx_seq_one_letter_code
_entity_poly.pdbx_strand_id
1 'polypeptide(L)' 'MERSKEIVARFDTAATQIWLWGQGFQPQMTPFGELYGRRAGMVTAVDLVRGLGVLTDMEIAEVEGATGWFDTNYE' A
#
# COMPACT_ATOMS: atom_id res chain seq x y z
N MET A 1 2.61 9.18 -3.76
CA MET A 1 2.31 10.56 -4.22
C MET A 1 3.54 11.45 -4.40
N GLU A 2 4.66 11.23 -3.71
CA GLU A 2 5.86 12.07 -3.94
C GLU A 2 6.46 11.87 -5.33
N ARG A 3 6.58 10.62 -5.80
CA ARG A 3 7.12 10.30 -7.15
C ARG A 3 6.33 10.95 -8.30
N SER A 4 5.03 11.18 -8.11
CA SER A 4 4.20 11.87 -9.11
C SER A 4 4.56 13.35 -9.28
N LYS A 5 5.14 14.02 -8.26
CA LYS A 5 5.55 15.43 -8.36
C LYS A 5 6.61 15.64 -9.45
N GLU A 6 7.59 14.74 -9.54
CA GLU A 6 8.64 14.78 -10.57
C GLU A 6 8.09 14.57 -11.99
N ILE A 7 7.06 13.74 -12.13
CA ILE A 7 6.41 13.49 -13.43
C ILE A 7 5.62 14.72 -13.85
N VAL A 8 4.78 15.26 -12.95
CA VAL A 8 3.93 16.42 -13.24
C VAL A 8 4.75 17.69 -13.48
N ALA A 9 5.88 17.87 -12.79
CA ALA A 9 6.75 19.04 -12.98
C ALA A 9 7.32 19.20 -14.41
N ARG A 10 7.29 18.13 -15.23
CA ARG A 10 7.70 18.18 -16.65
C ARG A 10 6.65 18.85 -17.54
N PHE A 11 5.46 19.08 -17.02
CA PHE A 11 4.33 19.67 -17.71
C PHE A 11 3.95 20.97 -17.01
N ASP A 12 3.69 22.04 -17.78
CA ASP A 12 3.21 23.33 -17.23
C ASP A 12 1.72 23.23 -16.88
N THR A 13 1.38 22.29 -16.00
CA THR A 13 0.01 21.94 -15.64
C THR A 13 -0.10 21.77 -14.13
N ALA A 14 -1.03 22.49 -13.49
CA ALA A 14 -1.33 22.31 -12.07
C ALA A 14 -2.44 21.26 -11.88
N ALA A 15 -2.30 20.40 -10.87
CA ALA A 15 -3.37 19.50 -10.44
C ALA A 15 -4.44 20.30 -9.67
N THR A 16 -5.47 20.77 -10.37
CA THR A 16 -6.53 21.64 -9.82
C THR A 16 -7.83 20.89 -9.52
N GLN A 17 -7.91 19.62 -9.87
CA GLN A 17 -9.10 18.78 -9.73
C GLN A 17 -8.75 17.49 -8.98
N ILE A 18 -9.73 16.94 -8.28
CA ILE A 18 -9.64 15.64 -7.61
C ILE A 18 -10.56 14.64 -8.30
N TRP A 19 -10.09 13.40 -8.43
CA TRP A 19 -10.89 12.28 -8.89
C TRP A 19 -11.13 11.35 -7.70
N LEU A 20 -12.29 11.50 -7.06
CA LEU A 20 -12.71 10.59 -6.00
C LEU A 20 -13.33 9.34 -6.62
N TRP A 21 -12.84 8.17 -6.21
CA TRP A 21 -13.30 6.87 -6.67
C TRP A 21 -13.04 5.83 -5.58
N GLY A 22 -13.77 4.71 -5.61
CA GLY A 22 -13.63 3.65 -4.61
C GLY A 22 -14.31 3.94 -3.29
N GLN A 23 -15.54 4.49 -3.30
CA GLN A 23 -16.26 4.74 -2.04
C GLN A 23 -16.52 3.42 -1.28
N GLY A 24 -16.22 3.43 0.01
CA GLY A 24 -16.42 2.31 0.91
C GLY A 24 -16.11 2.71 2.35
N PHE A 25 -16.45 1.84 3.28
CA PHE A 25 -16.08 1.99 4.68
C PHE A 25 -14.84 1.17 4.98
N GLN A 26 -14.07 1.58 5.98
CA GLN A 26 -12.98 0.75 6.49
C GLN A 26 -13.57 -0.55 7.08
N PRO A 27 -13.23 -1.73 6.53
CA PRO A 27 -13.74 -2.98 7.06
C PRO A 27 -13.12 -3.26 8.44
N GLN A 28 -13.94 -3.81 9.32
CA GLN A 28 -13.46 -4.36 10.60
C GLN A 28 -13.05 -5.81 10.34
N MET A 29 -11.80 -6.14 10.63
CA MET A 29 -11.25 -7.48 10.42
C MET A 29 -10.73 -8.04 11.73
N THR A 30 -10.92 -9.33 11.94
CA THR A 30 -10.32 -10.05 13.07
C THR A 30 -8.81 -10.13 12.88
N PRO A 31 -7.99 -9.83 13.90
CA PRO A 31 -6.56 -10.04 13.84
C PRO A 31 -6.20 -11.46 13.40
N PHE A 32 -5.19 -11.60 12.55
CA PHE A 32 -4.81 -12.90 11.97
C PHE A 32 -4.49 -13.93 13.06
N GLY A 33 -3.83 -13.48 14.13
CA GLY A 33 -3.48 -14.31 15.28
C GLY A 33 -4.69 -14.83 16.04
N GLU A 34 -5.77 -14.07 16.14
CA GLU A 34 -7.02 -14.51 16.77
C GLU A 34 -7.74 -15.55 15.92
N LEU A 35 -7.76 -15.35 14.59
CA LEU A 35 -8.48 -16.24 13.68
C LEU A 35 -7.77 -17.57 13.46
N TYR A 36 -6.43 -17.57 13.40
CA TYR A 36 -5.65 -18.75 13.02
C TYR A 36 -4.69 -19.26 14.10
N GLY A 37 -4.58 -18.57 15.24
CA GLY A 37 -3.68 -18.97 16.34
C GLY A 37 -2.19 -18.85 16.00
N ARG A 38 -1.83 -18.00 15.02
CA ARG A 38 -0.45 -17.82 14.53
C ARG A 38 -0.11 -16.36 14.35
N ARG A 39 1.14 -15.97 14.61
CA ARG A 39 1.66 -14.67 14.17
C ARG A 39 1.84 -14.68 12.65
N ALA A 40 1.57 -13.55 12.01
CA ALA A 40 1.76 -13.37 10.58
C ALA A 40 2.62 -12.14 10.28
N GLY A 41 3.33 -12.21 9.17
CA GLY A 41 4.06 -11.09 8.59
C GLY A 41 3.79 -11.00 7.09
N MET A 42 3.99 -9.80 6.53
CA MET A 42 3.71 -9.49 5.14
C MET A 42 4.83 -8.62 4.55
N VAL A 43 5.29 -9.01 3.36
CA VAL A 43 6.14 -8.18 2.51
C VAL A 43 5.28 -7.71 1.34
N THR A 44 5.12 -6.39 1.19
CA THR A 44 4.40 -5.84 0.04
C THR A 44 4.79 -4.38 -0.25
N ALA A 45 4.90 -4.08 -1.53
CA ALA A 45 5.04 -2.72 -2.05
C ALA A 45 3.69 -2.08 -2.43
N VAL A 46 2.59 -2.86 -2.43
CA VAL A 46 1.26 -2.39 -2.85
C VAL A 46 0.46 -1.95 -1.62
N ASP A 47 0.11 -0.67 -1.58
CA ASP A 47 -0.58 -0.03 -0.45
C ASP A 47 -1.91 -0.70 -0.07
N LEU A 48 -2.69 -1.17 -1.05
CA LEU A 48 -3.95 -1.85 -0.78
C LEU A 48 -3.73 -3.13 0.05
N VAL A 49 -2.75 -3.94 -0.35
CA VAL A 49 -2.42 -5.20 0.35
C VAL A 49 -1.82 -4.89 1.72
N ARG A 50 -0.98 -3.86 1.81
CA ARG A 50 -0.44 -3.36 3.08
C ARG A 50 -1.57 -2.98 4.05
N GLY A 51 -2.59 -2.28 3.55
CA GLY A 51 -3.78 -1.93 4.33
C GLY A 51 -4.47 -3.15 4.92
N LEU A 52 -4.58 -4.26 4.18
CA LEU A 52 -5.15 -5.51 4.70
C LEU A 52 -4.29 -6.10 5.83
N GLY A 53 -2.97 -6.08 5.68
CA GLY A 53 -2.05 -6.52 6.73
C GLY A 53 -2.20 -5.69 8.01
N VAL A 54 -2.33 -4.36 7.88
CA VAL A 54 -2.60 -3.45 9.01
C VAL A 54 -3.94 -3.77 9.67
N LEU A 55 -5.01 -3.96 8.89
CA LEU A 55 -6.34 -4.29 9.43
C LEU A 55 -6.40 -5.66 10.13
N THR A 56 -5.43 -6.53 9.86
CA THR A 56 -5.35 -7.88 10.43
C THR A 56 -4.19 -8.06 11.42
N ASP A 57 -3.57 -6.96 11.87
CA ASP A 57 -2.47 -6.95 12.85
C ASP A 57 -1.26 -7.82 12.44
N MET A 58 -0.93 -7.80 11.16
CA MET A 58 0.27 -8.46 10.63
C MET A 58 1.50 -7.56 10.75
N GLU A 59 2.66 -8.18 10.97
CA GLU A 59 3.95 -7.48 10.91
C GLU A 59 4.30 -7.14 9.46
N ILE A 60 4.40 -5.85 9.12
CA ILE A 60 4.73 -5.42 7.76
C ILE A 60 6.23 -5.19 7.65
N ALA A 61 6.90 -5.96 6.79
CA ALA A 61 8.32 -5.79 6.52
C ALA A 61 8.54 -4.80 5.38
N GLU A 62 9.42 -3.82 5.62
CA GLU A 62 9.89 -2.90 4.58
C GLU A 62 11.15 -3.45 3.94
N VAL A 63 11.09 -3.72 2.65
CA VAL A 63 12.21 -4.25 1.86
C VAL A 63 12.69 -3.17 0.91
N GLU A 64 13.99 -2.86 0.97
CA GLU A 64 14.61 -1.89 0.09
C GLU A 64 14.46 -2.32 -1.38
N GLY A 65 14.06 -1.38 -2.24
CA GLY A 65 13.83 -1.65 -3.66
C GLY A 65 12.52 -2.38 -3.99
N ALA A 66 11.68 -2.73 -3.00
CA ALA A 66 10.34 -3.26 -3.29
C ALA A 66 9.41 -2.13 -3.80
N THR A 67 9.28 -1.99 -5.11
CA THR A 67 8.53 -0.90 -5.76
C THR A 67 7.11 -1.26 -6.17
N GLY A 68 6.79 -2.56 -6.28
CA GLY A 68 5.50 -3.04 -6.76
C GLY A 68 5.30 -2.85 -8.26
N TRP A 69 6.39 -2.62 -9.00
CA TRP A 69 6.41 -2.47 -10.45
C TRP A 69 7.43 -3.43 -11.09
N PHE A 70 7.64 -3.34 -12.41
CA PHE A 70 8.57 -4.25 -13.10
C PHE A 70 10.04 -4.11 -12.63
N ASP A 71 10.38 -2.98 -12.02
CA ASP A 71 11.71 -2.66 -11.49
C ASP A 71 11.85 -3.01 -10.00
N THR A 72 10.90 -3.76 -9.44
CA THR A 72 10.97 -4.16 -8.03
C THR A 72 12.16 -5.08 -7.78
N ASN A 73 12.76 -4.95 -6.61
CA ASN A 73 13.71 -5.94 -6.12
C ASN A 73 12.97 -7.25 -5.81
N TYR A 74 13.46 -8.36 -6.37
CA TYR A 74 12.91 -9.71 -6.20
C TYR A 74 13.73 -10.58 -5.24
N GLU A 75 14.90 -10.11 -4.82
CA GLU A 75 15.82 -10.75 -3.87
C GLU A 75 15.77 -10.08 -2.50
#